data_AF-A0A9E6SC38-F1
#
_entry.id   AF-A0A9E6SC38-F1
#
_cell.length_a   1.000
_cell.length_b   1.000
_cell.length_c   1.000
_cell.angle_alpha   90.00
_cell.angle_beta   90.00
_cell.angle_gamma   90.00
#
_symmetry.space_group_name_H-M   'P 1'
#
loop_
_entity.id
_entity.type
_entity.pdbx_description
1 polymer ?
#
loop_
_entity_poly.entity_id
_entity_poly.type
_entity_poly.pdbx_seq_one_letter_code
_entity_poly.pdbx_strand_id
1 'polypeptide(L)'
;MLNTADIAKFRHLEEALWIAETRFDPSYMNAIFAPDFFEIGRSGRVWSRDQLLNKSAPSIDAVLPLPSFAVREITSDVVQVTYVSQVTYDDTVEYGRRSSIWSRADTKAGWQLRFHQGTPFVPELN
;
A
#
# COMPACT_ATOMS: atom_id res chain seq x y z
N MET A 1 -6.70 18.21 -10.07
CA MET A 1 -5.22 18.36 -10.03
C MET A 1 -4.79 18.23 -8.59
N LEU A 2 -4.14 17.12 -8.26
CA LEU A 2 -3.58 16.83 -6.94
C LEU A 2 -2.52 17.88 -6.57
N ASN A 3 -2.60 18.40 -5.34
CA ASN A 3 -1.57 19.28 -4.80
C ASN A 3 -0.58 18.49 -3.92
N THR A 4 0.46 19.16 -3.41
CA THR A 4 1.48 18.53 -2.56
C THR A 4 0.91 17.89 -1.29
N ALA A 5 -0.13 18.48 -0.69
CA ALA A 5 -0.78 17.94 0.50
C ALA A 5 -1.56 16.66 0.19
N ASP A 6 -2.19 16.57 -0.98
CA ASP A 6 -2.85 15.33 -1.44
C ASP A 6 -1.83 14.21 -1.62
N ILE A 7 -0.69 14.50 -2.26
CA ILE A 7 0.40 13.53 -2.45
C ILE A 7 0.95 13.04 -1.10
N ALA A 8 1.18 13.96 -0.17
CA ALA A 8 1.65 13.62 1.19
C ALA A 8 0.64 12.73 1.94
N LYS A 9 -0.66 13.00 1.77
CA LYS A 9 -1.73 12.19 2.36
C LYS A 9 -1.71 10.75 1.83
N PHE A 10 -1.64 10.56 0.50
CA PHE A 10 -1.58 9.22 -0.07
C PHE A 10 -0.29 8.49 0.29
N ARG A 11 0.82 9.21 0.43
CA ARG A 11 2.07 8.65 0.93
C ARG A 11 1.88 8.09 2.33
N HIS A 12 1.32 8.88 3.25
CA HIS A 12 1.05 8.42 4.61
C HIS A 12 0.14 7.19 4.64
N LEU A 13 -0.91 7.16 3.82
CA LEU A 13 -1.83 6.03 3.72
C LEU A 13 -1.14 4.74 3.22
N GLU A 14 -0.23 4.83 2.23
CA GLU A 14 0.55 3.69 1.77
C GLU A 14 1.62 3.26 2.77
N GLU A 15 2.33 4.20 3.38
CA GLU A 15 3.37 3.92 4.37
C GLU A 15 2.81 3.24 5.61
N ALA A 16 1.56 3.55 5.99
CA ALA A 16 0.86 2.86 7.06
C ALA A 16 0.60 1.37 6.78
N LEU A 17 0.67 0.92 5.52
CA LEU A 17 0.65 -0.50 5.18
C LEU A 17 1.98 -1.20 5.49
N TRP A 18 3.05 -0.45 5.74
CA TRP A 18 4.40 -0.96 5.98
C TRP A 18 4.86 -0.80 7.44
N ILE A 19 4.33 0.21 8.14
CA ILE A 19 4.63 0.50 9.54
C ILE A 19 3.91 -0.51 10.45
N ALA A 20 4.64 -1.16 11.35
CA ALA A 20 4.12 -2.23 12.20
C ALA A 20 2.94 -1.77 13.07
N GLU A 21 3.05 -0.58 13.66
CA GLU A 21 2.07 0.02 14.56
C GLU A 21 0.69 0.17 13.89
N THR A 22 0.65 0.52 12.61
CA THR A 22 -0.60 0.68 11.85
C THR A 22 -1.02 -0.59 11.13
N ARG A 23 -0.06 -1.34 10.57
CA ARG A 23 -0.33 -2.60 9.84
C ARG A 23 -0.93 -3.67 10.75
N PHE A 24 -0.56 -3.68 12.03
CA PHE A 24 -1.08 -4.61 13.03
C PHE A 24 -2.21 -4.03 13.89
N ASP A 25 -2.68 -2.80 13.61
CA ASP A 25 -3.90 -2.26 14.20
C ASP A 25 -5.12 -2.69 13.35
N PRO A 26 -5.92 -3.67 13.83
CA PRO A 26 -7.05 -4.16 13.06
C PRO A 26 -8.12 -3.08 12.85
N SER A 27 -8.25 -2.12 13.77
CA SER A 27 -9.23 -1.04 13.66
C SER A 27 -8.84 -0.08 12.54
N TYR A 28 -7.55 0.28 12.46
CA TYR A 28 -7.01 1.12 11.40
C TYR A 28 -7.15 0.44 10.03
N MET A 29 -6.73 -0.82 9.92
CA MET A 29 -6.81 -1.58 8.67
C MET A 29 -8.27 -1.81 8.22
N ASN A 30 -9.19 -2.05 9.17
CA ASN A 30 -10.61 -2.17 8.86
C ASN A 30 -11.19 -0.87 8.27
N ALA A 31 -10.76 0.29 8.76
CA ALA A 31 -11.23 1.58 8.28
C ALA A 31 -10.72 1.91 6.87
N ILE A 32 -9.50 1.47 6.55
CA ILE A 32 -8.83 1.75 5.27
C ILE A 32 -9.23 0.77 4.18
N PHE A 33 -9.34 -0.52 4.49
CA PHE A 33 -9.73 -1.52 3.50
C PHE A 33 -11.22 -1.41 3.20
N ALA A 34 -11.51 -1.02 1.96
CA ALA A 34 -12.84 -1.04 1.41
C ALA A 34 -13.48 -2.44 1.52
N PRO A 35 -14.83 -2.55 1.60
CA PRO A 35 -15.51 -3.84 1.66
C PRO A 35 -15.16 -4.80 0.51
N ASP A 36 -14.90 -4.27 -0.68
CA ASP A 36 -14.55 -5.00 -1.91
C ASP A 36 -13.03 -5.14 -2.13
N PHE A 37 -12.22 -4.78 -1.14
CA PHE A 37 -10.76 -4.81 -1.26
C PHE A 37 -10.20 -6.21 -1.52
N PHE A 38 -9.21 -6.28 -2.42
CA PHE A 38 -8.36 -7.45 -2.62
C PHE A 38 -6.92 -7.06 -2.96
N GLU A 39 -5.99 -7.97 -2.67
CA GLU A 39 -4.57 -7.81 -2.99
C GLU A 39 -4.07 -8.94 -3.90
N ILE A 40 -3.25 -8.60 -4.88
CA ILE A 40 -2.39 -9.57 -5.58
C ILE A 40 -0.99 -9.47 -4.96
N GLY A 41 -0.68 -10.45 -4.10
CA GLY A 41 0.61 -10.50 -3.44
C GLY A 41 1.77 -10.76 -4.42
N ARG A 42 3.00 -10.58 -3.95
CA ARG A 42 4.22 -10.82 -4.76
C ARG A 42 4.32 -12.24 -5.34
N SER A 43 3.67 -13.22 -4.72
CA SER A 43 3.58 -14.59 -5.21
C SER A 43 2.54 -14.80 -6.32
N GLY A 44 1.80 -13.76 -6.71
CA GLY A 44 0.64 -13.87 -7.60
C GLY A 44 -0.63 -14.38 -6.92
N ARG A 45 -0.57 -14.75 -5.63
CA ARG A 45 -1.75 -15.14 -4.87
C ARG A 45 -2.68 -13.94 -4.67
N VAL A 46 -3.97 -14.16 -4.96
CA VAL A 46 -5.04 -13.22 -4.63
C VAL A 46 -5.44 -13.41 -3.15
N TRP A 47 -5.49 -12.31 -2.41
CA TRP A 47 -5.91 -12.24 -1.02
C TRP A 47 -7.17 -11.40 -0.91
N SER A 48 -8.18 -11.90 -0.22
CA SER A 48 -9.36 -11.09 0.12
C SER A 48 -9.07 -10.19 1.32
N ARG A 49 -9.89 -9.15 1.49
CA ARG A 49 -9.95 -8.30 2.69
C ARG A 49 -9.91 -9.12 3.99
N ASP A 50 -10.81 -10.08 4.15
CA ASP A 50 -10.93 -10.85 5.40
C ASP A 50 -9.70 -11.72 5.65
N GLN A 51 -9.08 -12.26 4.60
CA GLN A 51 -7.84 -13.02 4.74
C GLN A 51 -6.69 -12.14 5.24
N LEU A 52 -6.61 -10.89 4.77
CA LEU A 52 -5.56 -9.95 5.17
C LEU A 52 -5.78 -9.39 6.58
N LEU A 53 -7.02 -9.11 6.96
CA LEU A 53 -7.34 -8.63 8.32
C LEU A 53 -7.07 -9.67 9.40
N ASN A 54 -7.22 -10.96 9.07
CA ASN A 54 -6.96 -12.06 10.00
C ASN A 54 -5.50 -12.55 9.96
N LYS A 55 -4.66 -11.97 9.09
CA LYS A 55 -3.27 -12.40 8.92
C LYS A 55 -2.37 -11.61 9.87
N SER A 56 -1.76 -12.31 10.82
CA SER A 56 -0.56 -11.81 11.48
C SER A 56 0.63 -11.93 10.51
N ALA A 57 1.44 -10.87 10.42
CA ALA A 57 2.71 -10.89 9.71
C ALA A 57 3.82 -10.45 10.68
N PRO A 58 5.08 -10.84 10.48
CA PRO A 58 6.19 -10.26 11.22
C PRO A 58 6.35 -8.78 10.86
N SER A 59 7.07 -8.04 11.71
CA SER A 59 7.50 -6.68 11.39
C SER A 59 8.23 -6.66 10.05
N ILE A 60 7.97 -5.63 9.25
CA ILE A 60 8.54 -5.49 7.92
C ILE A 60 9.59 -4.38 7.99
N ASP A 61 10.84 -4.70 7.68
CA ASP A 61 11.90 -3.70 7.55
C ASP A 61 11.86 -3.11 6.14
N ALA A 62 11.00 -2.12 5.94
CA ALA A 62 10.81 -1.43 4.67
C ALA A 62 11.51 -0.07 4.67
N VAL A 63 12.15 0.28 3.54
CA VAL A 63 12.67 1.63 3.32
C VAL A 63 11.53 2.64 3.21
N LEU A 64 11.55 3.63 4.11
CA LEU A 64 10.65 4.79 4.13
C LEU A 64 11.47 6.09 4.05
N PRO A 65 10.99 7.16 3.38
CA PRO A 65 9.74 7.22 2.62
C PRO A 65 9.77 6.35 1.37
N LEU A 66 8.60 5.90 0.90
CA LEU A 66 8.51 4.96 -0.22
C LEU A 66 9.21 5.50 -1.50
N PRO A 67 10.21 4.79 -2.04
CA PRO A 67 10.92 5.20 -3.26
C PRO A 67 10.01 5.27 -4.50
N SER A 68 10.33 6.19 -5.42
CA SER A 68 9.61 6.37 -6.69
C SER A 68 8.08 6.54 -6.54
N PHE A 69 7.65 7.11 -5.41
CA PHE A 69 6.24 7.31 -5.11
C PHE A 69 5.59 8.34 -6.01
N ALA A 70 4.52 7.94 -6.67
CA ALA A 70 3.71 8.77 -7.55
C ALA A 70 2.22 8.54 -7.30
N VAL A 71 1.45 9.61 -7.46
CA VAL A 71 -0.02 9.57 -7.39
C VAL A 71 -0.57 10.06 -8.72
N ARG A 72 -1.49 9.30 -9.29
CA ARG A 72 -2.22 9.63 -10.50
C ARG A 72 -3.70 9.77 -10.18
N GLU A 73 -4.24 10.95 -10.41
CA GLU A 73 -5.69 11.18 -10.38
C GLU A 73 -6.33 10.47 -11.58
N ILE A 74 -7.27 9.55 -11.34
CA ILE A 74 -8.09 8.93 -12.39
C ILE A 74 -9.38 9.74 -12.55
N THR A 75 -10.02 10.05 -11.43
CA THR A 75 -11.17 10.97 -11.30
C THR A 75 -11.02 11.78 -10.02
N SER A 76 -11.95 12.70 -9.75
CA SER A 76 -12.03 13.44 -8.48
C SER A 76 -12.13 12.54 -7.24
N ASP A 77 -12.57 11.30 -7.43
CA ASP A 77 -12.90 10.35 -6.36
C ASP A 77 -12.13 9.05 -6.46
N VAL A 78 -11.22 8.90 -7.44
CA VAL A 78 -10.40 7.71 -7.62
C VAL A 78 -8.98 8.10 -7.98
N VAL A 79 -8.01 7.55 -7.24
CA VAL A 79 -6.59 7.74 -7.52
C VAL A 79 -5.88 6.39 -7.62
N GLN A 80 -4.83 6.37 -8.43
CA GLN A 80 -3.84 5.30 -8.46
C GLN A 80 -2.56 5.77 -7.76
N VAL A 81 -1.98 4.90 -6.94
CA VAL A 81 -0.66 5.13 -6.34
C VAL A 81 0.30 4.06 -6.83
N THR A 82 1.53 4.46 -7.15
CA THR A 82 2.61 3.55 -7.53
C THR A 82 3.89 3.92 -6.82
N TYR A 83 4.69 2.93 -6.44
CA TYR A 83 6.00 3.11 -5.82
C TYR A 83 6.85 1.84 -5.92
N VAL A 84 8.10 1.92 -5.46
CA VAL A 84 8.97 0.76 -5.25
C VAL A 84 9.02 0.45 -3.77
N SER A 85 8.71 -0.78 -3.38
CA SER A 85 9.02 -1.29 -2.05
C SER A 85 10.42 -1.90 -2.04
N GLN A 86 11.22 -1.56 -1.04
CA GLN A 86 12.50 -2.19 -0.73
C GLN A 86 12.39 -2.73 0.68
N VAL A 87 12.54 -4.03 0.86
CA VAL A 87 12.25 -4.70 2.13
C VAL A 87 13.36 -5.68 2.46
N THR A 88 13.91 -5.60 3.66
CA THR A 88 14.91 -6.54 4.14
C THR A 88 14.25 -7.73 4.81
N TYR A 89 14.58 -8.94 4.34
CA TYR A 89 14.23 -10.21 4.98
C TYR A 89 15.51 -11.04 5.12
N ASP A 90 15.86 -11.45 6.35
CA ASP A 90 17.04 -12.28 6.63
C ASP A 90 18.31 -11.79 5.88
N ASP A 91 18.65 -10.50 6.07
CA ASP A 91 19.78 -9.79 5.43
C ASP A 91 19.73 -9.69 3.90
N THR A 92 18.61 -10.07 3.27
CA THR A 92 18.39 -9.96 1.82
C THR A 92 17.40 -8.86 1.51
N VAL A 93 17.77 -7.92 0.63
CA VAL A 93 16.87 -6.85 0.17
C VAL A 93 16.05 -7.34 -1.01
N GLU A 94 14.74 -7.31 -0.84
CA GLU A 94 13.78 -7.65 -1.88
C GLU A 94 13.08 -6.40 -2.44
N TYR A 95 12.94 -6.35 -3.76
CA TYR A 95 12.33 -5.23 -4.46
C TYR A 95 10.98 -5.60 -5.06
N GLY A 96 10.04 -4.66 -5.03
CA GLY A 96 8.72 -4.83 -5.64
C GLY A 96 8.17 -3.53 -6.21
N ARG A 97 7.61 -3.58 -7.43
CA ARG A 97 6.76 -2.49 -7.94
C ARG A 97 5.38 -2.63 -7.33
N ARG A 98 4.94 -1.61 -6.60
CA ARG A 98 3.63 -1.58 -5.97
C ARG A 98 2.68 -0.70 -6.78
N SER A 99 1.44 -1.13 -6.86
CA SER A 99 0.34 -0.36 -7.44
C SER A 99 -0.91 -0.55 -6.59
N SER A 100 -1.63 0.53 -6.36
CA SER A 100 -2.89 0.51 -5.62
C SER A 100 -3.92 1.45 -6.21
N ILE A 101 -5.19 1.16 -5.92
CA ILE A 101 -6.32 2.03 -6.27
C ILE A 101 -7.03 2.44 -4.98
N TRP A 102 -7.22 3.74 -4.82
CA TRP A 102 -7.94 4.34 -3.71
C TRP A 102 -9.17 5.06 -4.24
N SER A 103 -10.27 5.02 -3.48
CA SER A 103 -11.47 5.81 -3.78
C SER A 103 -11.90 6.64 -2.58
N ARG A 104 -12.54 7.78 -2.83
CA ARG A 104 -13.12 8.61 -1.78
C ARG A 104 -14.16 7.81 -1.00
N ALA A 105 -14.19 8.01 0.32
CA ALA A 105 -15.13 7.34 1.21
C ALA A 105 -15.47 8.25 2.39
N ASP A 106 -16.65 8.07 2.97
CA ASP A 106 -17.07 8.77 4.18
C ASP A 106 -16.45 8.11 5.42
N THR A 107 -15.14 8.32 5.59
CA THR A 107 -14.34 7.84 6.73
C THR A 107 -13.46 8.96 7.24
N LYS A 108 -12.88 8.81 8.44
CA LYS A 108 -11.90 9.76 8.97
C LYS A 108 -10.70 9.98 8.03
N ALA A 109 -10.29 8.94 7.30
CA ALA A 109 -9.22 9.04 6.30
C ALA A 109 -9.70 9.71 5.00
N GLY A 110 -11.00 9.75 4.74
CA GLY A 110 -11.63 10.29 3.53
C GLY A 110 -11.42 9.43 2.27
N TRP A 111 -10.68 8.32 2.39
CA TRP A 111 -10.30 7.42 1.30
C TRP A 111 -10.24 5.99 1.82
N GLN A 112 -10.53 5.04 0.93
CA GLN A 112 -10.37 3.61 1.18
C GLN A 112 -9.60 2.96 0.03
N LEU A 113 -8.79 1.97 0.39
CA LEU A 113 -8.01 1.15 -0.53
C LEU A 113 -8.94 0.08 -1.14
N ARG A 114 -9.03 0.05 -2.47
CA ARG A 114 -9.84 -0.90 -3.25
C ARG A 114 -9.02 -2.06 -3.81
N PHE A 115 -7.75 -1.80 -4.11
CA PHE A 115 -6.87 -2.79 -4.73
C PHE A 115 -5.43 -2.53 -4.35
N HIS A 116 -4.64 -3.59 -4.15
CA HIS A 116 -3.18 -3.53 -4.04
C HIS A 116 -2.51 -4.65 -4.84
N GLN A 117 -1.36 -4.38 -5.42
CA GLN A 117 -0.53 -5.40 -6.05
C GLN A 117 0.95 -5.14 -5.79
N GLY A 118 1.71 -6.22 -5.61
CA GLY A 118 3.17 -6.19 -5.66
C GLY A 118 3.73 -7.09 -6.76
N THR A 119 4.56 -6.53 -7.64
CA THR A 119 5.28 -7.29 -8.66
C THR A 119 6.77 -7.32 -8.32
N PRO A 120 7.37 -8.48 -7.99
CA PRO A 120 8.79 -8.57 -7.67
C PRO A 120 9.65 -8.20 -8.89
N PHE A 121 10.82 -7.61 -8.65
CA PHE A 121 11.82 -7.37 -9.69
C PHE A 121 13.22 -7.36 -9.11
N VAL A 122 14.23 -7.46 -9.99
CA VAL A 122 15.64 -7.24 -9.65
C VAL A 122 16.03 -5.87 -10.20
N PRO A 123 16.57 -4.95 -9.39
CA PRO A 123 17.08 -3.69 -9.88
C PRO A 123 18.22 -3.90 -10.88
N GLU A 124 18.28 -3.09 -11.92
CA GLU A 124 19.45 -3.06 -12.80
C GLU A 124 20.62 -2.46 -12.00
N LEU A 125 21.74 -3.19 -11.95
CA LEU A 125 22.99 -2.64 -11.43
C LEU A 125 23.54 -1.73 -12.52
N ASN A 126 23.57 -0.42 -12.25
CA ASN A 126 24.30 0.54 -13.06
C ASN A 126 25.81 0.33 -12.93
#